data_AF-A0A3P7JD64-F1
#
_entry.id   AF-A0A3P7JD64-F1
#
_cell.length_a   1.000
_cell.length_b   1.000
_cell.length_c   1.000
_cell.angle_alpha   90.00
_cell.angle_beta   90.00
_cell.angle_gamma   90.00
#
_symmetry.space_group_name_H-M   'P 1'
#
loop_
_entity.id
_entity.type
_entity.pdbx_description
1 polymer ?
#
loop_
_entity_poly.entity_id
_entity_poly.type
_entity_poly.pdbx_seq_one_letter_code
_entity_poly.pdbx_strand_id
1 'polypeptide(L)'
;MMRSKDEKVSESAKIAISELEHIMELLVHAATPGSVEVLFDGSLVFNPSTFSDRIVFLLSCTLPSKRRTIEVTVLGGGRYDSLLRKELHPQDLRPAHSLCLIGMSISLNVLADIKKKFSDEKLSLCDALVCSYSSPLLVEKFELAKLLRNSGVRTDIMHEPVSGVPDILEHCLRSNIENLLIVFGKDEVLVMSNAVDHGKMAFAAAVDRLKKRSDEPTSQKSQAVTSPATFANCAIIYATGERPALNTKKKIEAKHFAR
;
A
#
# COMPACT_ATOMS: atom_id res chain seq x y z
N MET A 1 -11.59 -35.66 -20.42
CA MET A 1 -12.62 -35.31 -19.42
C MET A 1 -14.03 -35.24 -20.01
N MET A 2 -14.29 -34.43 -21.04
CA MET A 2 -15.62 -34.31 -21.68
C MET A 2 -16.20 -35.62 -22.26
N ARG A 3 -15.33 -36.55 -22.67
CA ARG A 3 -15.70 -37.90 -23.16
C ARG A 3 -15.48 -38.99 -22.10
N SER A 4 -15.41 -38.61 -20.82
CA SER A 4 -15.28 -39.57 -19.72
C SER A 4 -16.48 -40.53 -19.72
N LYS A 5 -16.23 -41.80 -19.46
CA LYS A 5 -17.29 -42.79 -19.20
C LYS A 5 -17.96 -42.56 -17.85
N ASP A 6 -17.29 -41.87 -16.94
CA ASP A 6 -17.86 -41.39 -15.70
C ASP A 6 -18.68 -40.11 -15.97
N GLU A 7 -20.00 -40.22 -15.78
CA GLU A 7 -20.96 -39.16 -16.02
C GLU A 7 -20.72 -37.94 -15.12
N LYS A 8 -20.34 -38.15 -13.85
CA LYS A 8 -20.04 -37.05 -12.91
C LYS A 8 -18.84 -36.22 -13.37
N VAL A 9 -17.82 -36.91 -13.88
CA VAL A 9 -16.61 -36.26 -14.42
C VAL A 9 -16.95 -35.50 -15.71
N SER A 10 -17.78 -36.08 -16.58
CA SER A 10 -18.23 -35.43 -17.81
C SER A 10 -19.07 -34.17 -17.52
N GLU A 11 -20.02 -34.26 -16.59
CA GLU A 11 -20.88 -33.15 -16.19
C GLU A 11 -20.08 -32.02 -15.51
N SER A 12 -19.19 -32.37 -14.57
CA SER A 12 -18.34 -31.37 -13.90
C SER A 12 -17.44 -30.62 -14.89
N ALA A 13 -16.91 -31.33 -15.90
CA ALA A 13 -16.11 -30.71 -16.95
C ALA A 13 -16.92 -29.74 -17.82
N LYS A 14 -18.17 -30.07 -18.16
CA LYS A 14 -19.07 -29.19 -18.91
C LYS A 14 -19.39 -27.91 -18.13
N ILE A 15 -19.69 -28.04 -16.84
CA ILE A 15 -19.95 -26.90 -15.96
C ILE A 15 -18.71 -26.00 -15.89
N ALA A 16 -17.53 -26.58 -15.66
CA ALA A 16 -16.29 -25.80 -15.58
C ALA A 16 -15.97 -25.03 -16.87
N ILE A 17 -16.17 -25.64 -18.04
CA ILE A 17 -15.98 -24.97 -19.33
C ILE A 17 -16.98 -23.84 -19.50
N SER A 18 -18.26 -24.08 -19.20
CA SER A 18 -19.28 -23.05 -19.30
C SER A 18 -19.01 -21.88 -18.36
N GLU A 19 -18.58 -22.14 -17.12
CA GLU A 19 -18.19 -21.08 -16.17
C GLU A 19 -17.01 -20.25 -16.72
N LEU A 20 -16.00 -20.90 -17.31
CA LEU A 20 -14.85 -20.21 -17.91
C LEU A 20 -15.27 -19.32 -19.09
N GLU A 21 -16.17 -19.79 -19.96
CA GLU A 21 -16.71 -19.01 -21.08
C GLU A 21 -17.40 -17.72 -20.59
N HIS A 22 -18.25 -17.83 -19.57
CA HIS A 22 -18.92 -16.66 -18.97
C HIS A 22 -17.92 -15.70 -18.32
N ILE A 23 -16.88 -16.21 -17.66
CA ILE A 23 -15.84 -15.36 -17.06
C ILE A 23 -15.07 -14.63 -18.16
N MET A 24 -14.76 -15.28 -19.29
CA MET A 24 -14.09 -14.62 -20.41
C MET A 24 -14.95 -13.52 -21.00
N GLU A 25 -16.25 -13.75 -21.18
CA GLU A 25 -17.20 -12.74 -21.65
C GLU A 25 -17.23 -11.51 -20.72
N LEU A 26 -17.27 -11.73 -19.41
CA LEU A 26 -17.23 -10.64 -18.43
C LEU A 26 -15.90 -9.88 -18.45
N LEU A 27 -14.78 -10.59 -18.57
CA LEU A 27 -13.45 -9.96 -18.60
C LEU A 27 -13.26 -9.06 -19.83
N VAL A 28 -13.85 -9.42 -20.98
CA VAL A 28 -13.82 -8.57 -22.19
C VAL A 28 -14.47 -7.20 -21.93
N HIS A 29 -15.50 -7.15 -21.09
CA HIS A 29 -16.17 -5.91 -20.72
C HIS A 29 -15.52 -5.16 -19.56
N ALA A 30 -14.88 -5.87 -18.63
CA ALA A 30 -14.31 -5.28 -17.42
C ALA A 30 -12.84 -4.83 -17.58
N ALA A 31 -12.08 -5.46 -18.48
CA ALA A 31 -10.66 -5.18 -18.66
C ALA A 31 -10.42 -4.12 -19.74
N THR A 32 -9.40 -3.29 -19.52
CA THR A 32 -8.90 -2.41 -20.59
C THR A 32 -8.31 -3.30 -21.70
N PRO A 33 -8.66 -3.05 -22.98
CA PRO A 33 -8.11 -3.84 -24.08
C PRO A 33 -6.58 -3.89 -24.04
N GLY A 34 -6.01 -5.09 -24.00
CA GLY A 34 -4.56 -5.32 -23.98
C GLY A 34 -3.87 -5.16 -22.62
N SER A 35 -4.59 -4.91 -21.51
CA SER A 35 -3.95 -4.78 -20.19
C SER A 35 -3.65 -6.13 -19.51
N VAL A 36 -4.39 -7.19 -19.87
CA VAL A 36 -4.26 -8.52 -19.26
C VAL A 36 -4.41 -9.58 -20.35
N GLU A 37 -3.43 -10.48 -20.44
CA GLU A 37 -3.52 -11.71 -21.23
C GLU A 37 -4.08 -12.82 -20.34
N VAL A 38 -5.16 -13.48 -20.77
CA VAL A 38 -5.77 -14.57 -20.02
C VAL A 38 -5.42 -15.90 -20.68
N LEU A 39 -4.75 -16.76 -19.91
CA LEU A 39 -4.32 -18.08 -20.37
C LEU A 39 -5.05 -19.16 -19.58
N PHE A 40 -5.61 -20.14 -20.28
CA PHE A 40 -6.16 -21.34 -19.66
C PHE A 40 -5.05 -22.38 -19.50
N ASP A 41 -4.75 -22.74 -18.25
CA ASP A 41 -3.82 -23.81 -17.90
C ASP A 41 -4.54 -24.91 -17.12
N GLY A 42 -4.82 -26.02 -17.79
CA GLY A 42 -5.45 -27.20 -17.17
C GLY A 42 -4.56 -27.94 -16.18
N SER A 43 -3.27 -27.58 -16.08
CA SER A 43 -2.32 -28.11 -15.10
C SER A 43 -2.18 -27.24 -13.85
N LEU A 44 -2.83 -26.05 -13.83
CA LEU A 44 -2.75 -25.13 -12.70
C LEU A 44 -3.41 -25.73 -11.46
N VAL A 45 -2.59 -25.95 -10.42
CA VAL A 45 -3.03 -26.35 -9.08
C VAL A 45 -2.46 -25.37 -8.08
N PHE A 46 -3.31 -24.57 -7.42
CA PHE A 46 -2.90 -23.60 -6.42
C PHE A 46 -3.70 -23.79 -5.13
N ASN A 47 -2.98 -23.99 -4.03
CA ASN A 47 -3.52 -24.25 -2.69
C ASN A 47 -4.81 -25.11 -2.68
N PRO A 48 -4.71 -26.40 -3.09
CA PRO A 48 -5.86 -27.28 -3.26
C PRO A 48 -6.61 -27.57 -1.96
N SER A 49 -6.00 -27.28 -0.80
CA SER A 49 -6.67 -27.38 0.51
C SER A 49 -7.76 -26.31 0.69
N THR A 50 -7.61 -25.17 0.01
CA THR A 50 -8.50 -24.01 0.09
C THR A 50 -9.39 -23.92 -1.16
N PHE A 51 -8.80 -23.99 -2.35
CA PHE A 51 -9.50 -23.79 -3.62
C PHE A 51 -9.81 -25.11 -4.33
N SER A 52 -10.43 -26.06 -3.63
CA SER A 52 -10.69 -27.41 -4.16
C SER A 52 -11.89 -27.50 -5.11
N ASP A 53 -12.78 -26.51 -5.08
CA ASP A 53 -14.15 -26.74 -5.54
C ASP A 53 -14.38 -26.31 -6.97
N ARG A 54 -13.70 -25.26 -7.43
CA ARG A 54 -14.02 -24.52 -8.66
C ARG A 54 -12.78 -23.78 -9.18
N ILE A 55 -13.00 -22.67 -9.90
CA ILE A 55 -11.95 -21.90 -10.55
C ILE A 55 -10.83 -21.48 -9.59
N VAL A 56 -9.62 -21.56 -10.13
CA VAL A 56 -8.37 -21.09 -9.55
C VAL A 56 -7.73 -20.16 -10.58
N PHE A 57 -7.14 -19.07 -10.12
CA PHE A 57 -6.48 -18.10 -10.99
C PHE A 57 -5.21 -17.57 -10.34
N LEU A 58 -4.21 -17.33 -11.17
CA LEU A 58 -2.98 -16.63 -10.83
C LEU A 58 -2.84 -15.41 -11.73
N LEU A 59 -2.27 -14.35 -11.20
CA LEU A 59 -1.79 -13.22 -11.99
C LEU A 59 -0.28 -13.18 -11.88
N SER A 60 0.36 -13.25 -13.05
CA SER A 60 1.80 -13.15 -13.20
C SER A 60 2.18 -11.89 -13.98
N CYS A 61 3.33 -11.32 -13.64
CA CYS A 61 3.94 -10.23 -14.38
C CYS A 61 5.21 -10.73 -15.08
N THR A 62 5.35 -10.38 -16.35
CA THR A 62 6.59 -10.61 -17.11
C THR A 62 7.55 -9.46 -16.87
N LEU A 63 8.67 -9.75 -16.21
CA LEU A 63 9.67 -8.76 -15.85
C LEU A 63 10.92 -8.92 -16.72
N PRO A 64 11.48 -7.84 -17.28
CA PRO A 64 12.78 -7.90 -17.93
C PRO A 64 13.88 -8.21 -16.90
N SER A 65 14.79 -9.10 -17.24
CA SER A 65 16.02 -9.39 -16.49
C SER A 65 17.22 -9.33 -17.43
N LYS A 66 18.44 -9.19 -16.89
CA LYS A 66 19.68 -8.89 -17.64
C LYS A 66 19.95 -9.82 -18.83
N ARG A 67 19.41 -11.05 -18.83
CA ARG A 67 19.62 -12.06 -19.89
C ARG A 67 18.34 -12.75 -20.37
N ARG A 68 17.19 -12.50 -19.73
CA ARG A 68 15.91 -13.18 -20.04
C ARG A 68 14.72 -12.43 -19.46
N THR A 69 13.51 -12.73 -19.92
CA THR A 69 12.29 -12.40 -19.20
C THR A 69 12.06 -13.41 -18.07
N ILE A 70 11.54 -12.93 -16.95
CA ILE A 70 11.17 -13.76 -15.80
C ILE A 70 9.68 -13.52 -15.54
N GLU A 71 8.93 -14.61 -15.45
CA GLU A 71 7.54 -14.55 -15.00
C GLU A 71 7.50 -14.62 -13.47
N VAL A 72 6.76 -13.70 -12.86
CA VAL A 72 6.63 -13.63 -11.41
C VAL A 72 5.16 -13.51 -11.03
N THR A 73 4.66 -14.49 -10.28
CA THR A 73 3.30 -14.47 -9.75
C THR A 73 3.16 -13.44 -8.63
N VAL A 74 2.27 -12.47 -8.83
CA VAL A 74 2.00 -11.38 -7.88
C VAL A 74 0.73 -11.62 -7.06
N LEU A 75 -0.17 -12.46 -7.57
CA LEU A 75 -1.48 -12.70 -6.96
C LEU A 75 -1.94 -14.12 -7.29
N GLY A 76 -2.58 -14.76 -6.31
CA GLY A 76 -3.22 -16.06 -6.49
C GLY A 76 -4.53 -16.13 -5.74
N GLY A 77 -5.53 -16.78 -6.33
CA GLY A 77 -6.86 -16.86 -5.77
C GLY A 77 -7.71 -17.95 -6.40
N GLY A 78 -8.96 -18.00 -5.96
CA GLY A 78 -9.91 -18.97 -6.43
C GLY A 78 -11.21 -18.94 -5.64
N ARG A 79 -12.09 -19.86 -5.98
CA ARG A 79 -13.36 -20.08 -5.29
C ARG A 79 -13.24 -21.20 -4.25
N TYR A 80 -13.75 -20.98 -3.03
CA TYR A 80 -13.51 -21.84 -1.86
C TYR A 80 -14.77 -22.07 -1.00
N ASP A 81 -15.89 -22.37 -1.67
CA ASP A 81 -17.19 -22.55 -1.02
C ASP A 81 -17.17 -23.63 0.09
N SER A 82 -16.44 -24.73 -0.11
CA SER A 82 -16.38 -25.85 0.83
C SER A 82 -15.66 -25.51 2.13
N LEU A 83 -14.67 -24.60 2.08
CA LEU A 83 -13.96 -24.18 3.28
C LEU A 83 -14.93 -23.47 4.24
N LEU A 84 -15.72 -22.52 3.74
CA LEU A 84 -16.73 -21.87 4.59
C LEU A 84 -17.77 -22.85 5.11
N ARG A 85 -18.21 -23.83 4.29
CA ARG A 85 -19.14 -24.86 4.76
C ARG A 85 -18.59 -25.68 5.93
N LYS A 86 -17.27 -25.89 5.99
CA LYS A 86 -16.61 -26.60 7.10
C LYS A 86 -16.51 -25.74 8.35
N GLU A 87 -16.34 -24.44 8.19
CA GLU A 87 -16.22 -23.48 9.30
C GLU A 87 -17.58 -23.05 9.89
N LEU A 88 -18.68 -23.30 9.19
CA LEU A 88 -20.03 -22.98 9.67
C LEU A 88 -20.41 -23.85 10.87
N HIS A 89 -20.76 -23.20 11.97
CA HIS A 89 -21.29 -23.84 13.16
C HIS A 89 -22.76 -24.23 12.95
N PRO A 90 -23.26 -25.27 13.64
CA PRO A 90 -24.67 -25.66 13.55
C PRO A 90 -25.66 -24.56 13.94
N GLN A 91 -25.23 -23.59 14.75
CA GLN A 91 -26.02 -22.45 15.21
C GLN A 91 -25.97 -21.26 14.25
N ASP A 92 -25.09 -21.29 13.25
CA ASP A 92 -24.97 -20.21 12.29
C ASP A 92 -26.21 -20.16 11.39
N LEU A 93 -26.65 -18.93 11.11
CA LEU A 93 -27.74 -18.69 10.16
C LEU A 93 -27.33 -19.23 8.79
N ARG A 94 -28.03 -20.27 8.33
CA ARG A 94 -27.79 -20.82 7.00
C ARG A 94 -28.27 -19.83 5.95
N PRO A 95 -27.43 -19.45 4.98
CA PRO A 95 -27.87 -18.59 3.89
C PRO A 95 -28.97 -19.30 3.09
N ALA A 96 -29.97 -18.53 2.65
CA ALA A 96 -31.06 -19.03 1.81
C ALA A 96 -30.58 -19.50 0.42
N HIS A 97 -29.37 -19.08 0.02
CA HIS A 97 -28.76 -19.39 -1.28
C HIS A 97 -27.45 -20.13 -1.09
N SER A 98 -27.01 -20.83 -2.13
CA SER A 98 -25.69 -21.47 -2.14
C SER A 98 -24.59 -20.44 -1.92
N LEU A 99 -23.72 -20.71 -0.94
CA LEU A 99 -22.51 -19.92 -0.72
C LEU A 99 -21.66 -19.88 -1.99
N CYS A 100 -21.24 -18.68 -2.37
CA CYS A 100 -20.27 -18.43 -3.42
C CYS A 100 -19.19 -17.52 -2.83
N LEU A 101 -18.03 -18.09 -2.53
CA LEU A 101 -16.90 -17.35 -1.99
C LEU A 101 -15.74 -17.37 -2.96
N ILE A 102 -15.31 -16.18 -3.36
CA ILE A 102 -14.13 -15.96 -4.16
C ILE A 102 -13.20 -15.02 -3.41
N GLY A 103 -11.90 -15.24 -3.54
CA GLY A 103 -10.90 -14.46 -2.85
C GLY A 103 -9.55 -14.68 -3.46
N MET A 104 -8.64 -13.77 -3.12
CA MET A 104 -7.31 -13.71 -3.66
C MET A 104 -6.34 -13.17 -2.62
N SER A 105 -5.08 -13.55 -2.76
CA SER A 105 -3.96 -13.02 -1.99
C SER A 105 -3.02 -12.28 -2.93
N ILE A 106 -2.48 -11.15 -2.48
CA ILE A 106 -1.52 -10.34 -3.22
C ILE A 106 -0.18 -10.39 -2.46
N SER A 107 0.87 -10.78 -3.17
CA SER A 107 2.23 -10.88 -2.62
C SER A 107 2.88 -9.50 -2.54
N LEU A 108 2.64 -8.78 -1.45
CA LEU A 108 3.17 -7.43 -1.23
C LEU A 108 4.70 -7.36 -1.23
N ASN A 109 5.37 -8.40 -0.74
CA ASN A 109 6.83 -8.53 -0.80
C ASN A 109 7.33 -8.56 -2.26
N VAL A 110 6.68 -9.34 -3.12
CA VAL A 110 7.00 -9.43 -4.54
C VAL A 110 6.76 -8.08 -5.22
N LEU A 111 5.64 -7.41 -4.93
CA LEU A 111 5.37 -6.07 -5.46
C LEU A 111 6.41 -5.04 -4.98
N ALA A 112 6.86 -5.13 -3.73
CA ALA A 112 7.91 -4.26 -3.21
C ALA A 112 9.26 -4.50 -3.93
N ASP A 113 9.61 -5.75 -4.19
CA ASP A 113 10.82 -6.09 -4.95
C ASP A 113 10.75 -5.63 -6.40
N ILE A 114 9.58 -5.78 -7.05
CA ILE A 114 9.32 -5.23 -8.39
C ILE A 114 9.50 -3.71 -8.34
N LYS A 115 8.83 -3.02 -7.40
CA LYS A 115 8.95 -1.57 -7.25
C LYS A 115 10.41 -1.16 -7.07
N LYS A 116 11.16 -1.82 -6.18
CA LYS A 116 12.58 -1.53 -5.93
C LYS A 116 13.45 -1.72 -7.18
N LYS A 117 13.11 -2.69 -8.03
CA LYS A 117 13.88 -2.98 -9.26
C LYS A 117 13.64 -1.96 -10.37
N PHE A 118 12.44 -1.38 -10.45
CA PHE A 118 12.06 -0.45 -11.51
C PHE A 118 11.97 1.02 -11.06
N SER A 119 12.07 1.28 -9.76
CA SER A 119 12.11 2.61 -9.19
C SER A 119 13.57 3.06 -9.07
N ASP A 120 13.98 3.97 -9.94
CA ASP A 120 15.22 4.75 -9.76
C ASP A 120 15.05 5.85 -8.69
N GLU A 121 13.83 6.07 -8.20
CA GLU A 121 13.53 7.04 -7.15
C GLU A 121 14.12 6.56 -5.82
N LYS A 122 15.22 7.19 -5.42
CA LYS A 122 15.63 7.23 -4.01
C LYS A 122 14.59 8.06 -3.25
N LEU A 123 13.60 7.38 -2.68
CA LEU A 123 12.60 8.03 -1.84
C LEU A 123 13.32 8.68 -0.64
N SER A 124 13.35 10.02 -0.63
CA SER A 124 13.70 10.73 0.59
C SER A 124 12.50 10.80 1.52
N LEU A 125 12.71 10.46 2.78
CA LEU A 125 11.71 10.58 3.84
C LEU A 125 11.41 12.05 4.18
N CYS A 126 12.39 12.95 3.98
CA CYS A 126 12.26 14.38 4.23
C CYS A 126 13.17 15.21 3.31
N ASP A 127 12.81 16.47 3.09
CA ASP A 127 13.61 17.40 2.28
C ASP A 127 14.70 18.08 3.12
N ALA A 128 14.51 18.13 4.44
CA ALA A 128 15.42 18.75 5.39
C ALA A 128 15.52 17.97 6.71
N LEU A 129 16.74 17.79 7.22
CA LEU A 129 17.03 17.27 8.55
C LEU A 129 17.52 18.40 9.46
N VAL A 130 16.86 18.60 10.60
CA VAL A 130 17.23 19.62 11.59
C VAL A 130 17.89 18.98 12.80
N CYS A 131 19.08 19.47 13.12
CA CYS A 131 19.92 19.01 14.21
C CYS A 131 20.33 20.19 15.11
N SER A 132 20.86 19.90 16.30
CA SER A 132 21.47 20.92 17.16
C SER A 132 22.93 20.60 17.42
N TYR A 133 23.77 21.63 17.60
CA TYR A 133 25.16 21.46 18.01
C TYR A 133 25.29 21.02 19.47
N SER A 134 24.30 21.36 20.31
CA SER A 134 24.30 21.05 21.74
C SER A 134 22.89 20.77 22.26
N SER A 135 22.78 20.10 23.41
CA SER A 135 21.51 19.76 24.06
C SER A 135 20.66 20.97 24.50
N PRO A 136 21.24 22.11 24.97
CA PRO A 136 20.47 23.29 25.37
C PRO A 136 19.64 23.92 24.25
N LEU A 137 19.92 23.63 22.98
CA LEU A 137 19.25 24.20 21.81
C LEU A 137 18.03 23.39 21.34
N LEU A 138 17.43 22.62 22.25
CA LEU A 138 16.31 21.75 21.93
C LEU A 138 15.10 22.56 21.47
N VAL A 139 14.79 23.67 22.16
CA VAL A 139 13.63 24.52 21.87
C VAL A 139 13.78 25.15 20.48
N GLU A 140 14.94 25.73 20.21
CA GLU A 140 15.31 26.36 18.95
C GLU A 140 15.26 25.38 17.77
N LYS A 141 15.72 24.14 17.99
CA LYS A 141 15.63 23.04 17.01
C LYS A 141 14.19 22.73 16.62
N PHE A 142 13.29 22.62 17.60
CA PHE A 142 11.87 22.38 17.33
C PHE A 142 11.17 23.60 16.72
N GLU A 143 11.58 24.81 17.09
CA GLU A 143 11.07 26.05 16.50
C GLU A 143 11.40 26.15 15.01
N LEU A 144 12.66 25.94 14.63
CA LEU A 144 13.08 25.91 13.23
C LEU A 144 12.33 24.83 12.43
N ALA A 145 12.22 23.62 12.98
CA ALA A 145 11.49 22.54 12.31
C ALA A 145 10.01 22.88 12.12
N LYS A 146 9.39 23.57 13.09
CA LYS A 146 8.01 24.07 12.96
C LYS A 146 7.91 25.13 11.85
N LEU A 147 8.85 26.06 11.78
CA LEU A 147 8.88 27.09 10.72
C LEU A 147 8.99 26.47 9.33
N LEU A 148 9.87 25.48 9.14
CA LEU A 148 10.04 24.74 7.88
C LEU A 148 8.78 23.95 7.49
N ARG A 149 8.14 23.27 8.44
CA ARG A 149 6.89 22.52 8.18
C ARG A 149 5.73 23.44 7.82
N ASN A 150 5.58 24.56 8.51
CA ASN A 150 4.57 25.59 8.18
C ASN A 150 4.82 26.21 6.80
N SER A 151 6.06 26.11 6.33
CA SER A 151 6.56 26.56 5.04
C SER A 151 6.38 25.52 3.93
N GLY A 152 5.83 24.33 4.23
CA GLY A 152 5.64 23.25 3.25
C GLY A 152 6.85 22.34 3.03
N VAL A 153 7.96 22.56 3.74
CA VAL A 153 9.16 21.70 3.65
C VAL A 153 8.95 20.45 4.50
N ARG A 154 9.16 19.25 3.94
CA ARG A 154 9.12 18.02 4.74
C ARG A 154 10.36 17.95 5.61
N THR A 155 10.19 18.04 6.92
CA THR A 155 11.31 18.17 7.85
C THR A 155 11.31 17.10 8.92
N ASP A 156 12.46 16.44 9.08
CA ASP A 156 12.75 15.54 10.19
C ASP A 156 13.71 16.18 11.21
N ILE A 157 13.75 15.64 12.43
CA ILE A 157 14.50 16.21 13.56
C ILE A 157 15.39 15.13 14.17
N MET A 158 16.69 15.38 14.24
CA MET A 158 17.59 14.52 15.01
C MET A 158 17.45 14.84 16.50
N HIS A 159 17.13 13.84 17.32
CA HIS A 159 16.90 14.03 18.76
C HIS A 159 18.17 14.40 19.51
N GLU A 160 19.26 13.70 19.24
CA GLU A 160 20.56 13.94 19.87
C GLU A 160 21.33 15.09 19.19
N PRO A 161 22.21 15.79 19.92
CA PRO A 161 23.13 16.76 19.33
C PRO A 161 24.10 16.10 18.35
N VAL A 162 24.56 16.87 17.37
CA VAL A 162 25.55 16.41 16.38
C VAL A 162 26.90 16.22 17.07
N SER A 163 27.43 15.00 17.08
CA SER A 163 28.81 14.70 17.51
C SER A 163 29.85 15.09 16.46
N GLY A 164 29.49 14.98 15.18
CA GLY A 164 30.35 15.32 14.04
C GLY A 164 29.53 15.67 12.80
N VAL A 165 29.83 16.82 12.18
CA VAL A 165 29.18 17.27 10.93
C VAL A 165 29.39 16.30 9.75
N PRO A 166 30.59 15.69 9.56
CA PRO A 166 30.80 14.74 8.47
C PRO A 166 29.90 13.50 8.54
N ASP A 167 29.70 12.93 9.74
CA ASP A 167 28.92 11.71 9.94
C ASP A 167 27.43 11.93 9.59
N ILE A 168 26.90 13.07 9.99
CA ILE A 168 25.51 13.43 9.70
C ILE A 168 25.31 13.83 8.22
N LEU A 169 26.32 14.42 7.59
CA LEU A 169 26.32 14.66 6.14
C LEU A 169 26.32 13.36 5.36
N GLU A 170 27.14 12.37 5.75
CA GLU A 170 27.12 11.04 5.15
C GLU A 170 25.75 10.38 5.30
N HIS A 171 25.12 10.51 6.47
CA HIS A 171 23.74 10.05 6.68
C HIS A 171 22.74 10.73 5.73
N CYS A 172 22.83 12.05 5.55
CA CYS A 172 21.96 12.79 4.65
C CYS A 172 22.14 12.34 3.19
N LEU A 173 23.39 12.18 2.73
CA LEU A 173 23.71 11.70 1.39
C LEU A 173 23.21 10.28 1.14
N ARG A 174 23.36 9.38 2.12
CA ARG A 174 22.88 8.00 2.02
C ARG A 174 21.36 7.91 2.01
N SER A 175 20.69 8.78 2.76
CA SER A 175 19.23 8.82 2.91
C SER A 175 18.53 9.72 1.88
N ASN A 176 19.29 10.30 0.94
CA ASN A 176 18.81 11.24 -0.07
C ASN A 176 18.14 12.50 0.51
N ILE A 177 18.58 12.93 1.70
CA ILE A 177 18.13 14.17 2.34
C ILE A 177 18.95 15.32 1.78
N GLU A 178 18.29 16.25 1.10
CA GLU A 178 18.94 17.35 0.39
C GLU A 178 19.55 18.39 1.34
N ASN A 179 18.84 18.73 2.42
CA ASN A 179 19.20 19.84 3.30
C ASN A 179 19.50 19.37 4.72
N LEU A 180 20.62 19.82 5.28
CA LEU A 180 21.00 19.64 6.67
C LEU A 180 21.09 21.01 7.35
N LEU A 181 20.37 21.17 8.46
CA LEU A 181 20.31 22.41 9.23
C LEU A 181 20.81 22.15 10.65
N ILE A 182 21.89 22.81 11.05
CA ILE A 182 22.48 22.65 12.38
C ILE A 182 22.27 23.93 13.18
N VAL A 183 21.41 23.86 14.18
CA VAL A 183 21.14 24.96 15.12
C VAL A 183 22.32 25.09 16.09
N PHE A 184 22.90 26.28 16.18
CA PHE A 184 24.00 26.57 17.10
C PHE A 184 23.78 27.81 17.98
N GLY A 185 22.63 28.49 17.83
CA GLY A 185 22.22 29.66 18.62
C GLY A 185 20.71 29.86 18.60
N LYS A 186 20.23 30.93 19.27
CA LYS A 186 18.79 31.22 19.45
C LYS A 186 18.01 31.45 18.16
N ASP A 187 18.65 32.03 17.16
CA ASP A 187 18.11 32.26 15.81
C ASP A 187 19.25 32.10 14.80
N GLU A 188 20.10 31.09 15.02
CA GLU A 188 21.28 30.87 14.20
C GLU A 188 21.38 29.41 13.76
N VAL A 189 21.40 29.21 12.46
CA VAL A 189 21.47 27.90 11.82
C VAL A 189 22.55 27.87 10.75
N LEU A 190 23.29 26.77 10.70
CA LEU A 190 24.19 26.44 9.60
C LEU A 190 23.39 25.62 8.59
N VAL A 191 23.32 26.09 7.35
CA VAL A 191 22.57 25.39 6.29
C VAL A 191 23.56 24.77 5.32
N MET A 192 23.40 23.47 5.08
CA MET A 192 24.13 22.74 4.06
C MET A 192 23.15 22.07 3.11
N SER A 193 23.34 22.21 1.81
CA SER A 193 22.50 21.55 0.80
C SER A 193 23.38 20.70 -0.12
N ASN A 194 23.10 19.40 -0.23
CA ASN A 194 23.91 18.44 -1.00
C ASN A 194 25.42 18.54 -0.70
N ALA A 195 25.77 18.62 0.59
CA ALA A 195 27.14 18.83 1.09
C ALA A 195 27.80 20.16 0.69
N VAL A 196 27.06 21.13 0.14
CA VAL A 196 27.52 22.50 -0.07
C VAL A 196 27.17 23.34 1.15
N ASP A 197 28.18 23.90 1.81
CA ASP A 197 28.01 24.82 2.93
C ASP A 197 27.48 26.19 2.43
N HIS A 198 26.34 26.62 2.96
CA HIS A 198 25.74 27.92 2.68
C HIS A 198 25.95 28.93 3.81
N GLY A 199 26.72 28.54 4.82
CA GLY A 199 27.08 29.36 5.95
C GLY A 199 25.95 29.49 6.97
N LYS A 200 26.23 30.39 7.90
CA LYS A 200 25.38 30.72 9.03
C LYS A 200 24.33 31.74 8.61
N MET A 201 23.08 31.51 8.99
CA MET A 201 21.97 32.44 8.73
C MET A 201 20.90 32.36 9.82
N ALA A 202 19.99 33.34 9.81
CA ALA A 202 18.80 33.34 10.67
C ALA A 202 17.77 32.32 10.20
N PHE A 203 16.87 31.88 11.10
CA PHE A 203 15.85 30.87 10.75
C PHE A 203 14.95 31.33 9.61
N ALA A 204 14.56 32.61 9.61
CA ALA A 204 13.75 33.18 8.53
C ALA A 204 14.46 33.07 7.16
N ALA A 205 15.75 33.39 7.11
CA ALA A 205 16.55 33.30 5.88
C ALA A 205 16.72 31.85 5.41
N ALA A 206 16.90 30.90 6.34
CA ALA A 206 16.96 29.48 6.02
C ALA A 206 15.64 28.97 5.43
N VAL A 207 14.51 29.34 6.03
CA VAL A 207 13.17 28.97 5.55
C VAL A 207 12.92 29.55 4.15
N ASP A 208 13.22 30.82 3.91
CA ASP A 208 13.02 31.45 2.61
C ASP A 208 13.91 30.83 1.51
N ARG A 209 15.13 30.43 1.86
CA ARG A 209 16.03 29.72 0.96
C ARG A 209 15.44 28.38 0.51
N LEU A 210 14.92 27.61 1.45
CA LEU A 210 14.37 26.28 1.16
C LEU A 210 13.03 26.36 0.42
N LYS A 211 12.20 27.39 0.69
CA LYS A 211 10.97 27.66 -0.08
C LYS A 211 11.23 27.99 -1.55
N LYS A 212 12.21 28.84 -1.84
CA LYS A 212 12.52 29.24 -3.23
C LYS A 212 12.92 28.06 -4.11
N ARG A 213 13.49 27.01 -3.50
CA ARG A 213 13.90 25.80 -4.22
C ARG A 213 12.75 24.82 -4.48
N SER A 214 11.70 24.82 -3.65
CA SER A 214 10.49 24.03 -3.91
C SER A 214 9.60 24.60 -5.03
N ASP A 215 9.74 25.90 -5.32
CA ASP A 215 8.97 26.59 -6.38
C ASP A 215 9.68 26.63 -7.75
N GLU A 216 10.97 26.28 -7.84
CA GLU A 216 11.64 26.11 -9.13
C GLU A 216 11.25 24.76 -9.77
N PRO A 217 10.79 24.74 -11.03
CA PRO A 217 10.38 23.51 -11.70
C PRO A 217 11.64 22.71 -12.07
N THR A 218 12.15 21.93 -11.13
CA THR A 218 13.01 20.81 -11.51
C THR A 218 12.12 19.89 -12.33
N SER A 219 12.44 19.73 -13.62
CA SER A 219 11.68 18.96 -14.59
C SER A 219 11.62 17.48 -14.21
N GLN A 220 10.78 17.15 -13.25
CA GLN A 220 10.22 15.84 -13.01
C GLN A 220 8.74 16.07 -12.81
N LYS A 221 7.95 15.70 -13.83
CA LYS A 221 6.50 15.59 -13.71
C LYS A 221 6.19 14.46 -12.73
N SER A 222 6.32 14.71 -11.44
CA SER A 222 5.47 14.06 -10.46
C SER A 222 4.09 14.69 -10.62
N GLN A 223 3.30 14.12 -11.54
CA GLN A 223 1.86 14.29 -11.45
C GLN A 223 1.49 13.92 -10.02
N ALA A 224 0.96 14.89 -9.28
CA ALA A 224 0.26 14.64 -8.04
C ALA A 224 -0.90 13.71 -8.39
N VAL A 225 -0.66 12.41 -8.31
CA VAL A 225 -1.74 11.43 -8.24
C VAL A 225 -2.36 11.69 -6.89
N THR A 226 -3.48 12.42 -6.91
CA THR A 226 -4.43 12.44 -5.81
C THR A 226 -4.68 11.00 -5.42
N SER A 227 -4.15 10.58 -4.28
CA SER A 227 -4.51 9.32 -3.64
C SER A 227 -5.96 9.40 -3.21
N PRO A 228 -6.81 8.45 -3.64
CA PRO A 228 -7.78 7.89 -2.72
C PRO A 228 -7.58 6.39 -2.70
N ALA A 229 -6.66 5.93 -1.86
CA ALA A 229 -6.66 4.55 -1.41
C ALA A 229 -6.73 4.57 0.13
N THR A 230 -7.79 5.17 0.65
CA THR A 230 -8.23 4.89 2.01
C THR A 230 -8.84 3.48 2.01
N PHE A 231 -8.62 2.71 3.08
CA PHE A 231 -9.29 1.42 3.37
C PHE A 231 -10.85 1.45 3.28
N ALA A 232 -11.45 2.58 2.94
CA ALA A 232 -12.88 2.86 2.94
C ALA A 232 -13.63 2.40 1.68
N ASN A 233 -12.96 1.90 0.64
CA ASN A 233 -13.61 1.46 -0.61
C ASN A 233 -13.84 -0.06 -0.70
N CYS A 234 -13.77 -0.81 0.40
CA CYS A 234 -14.38 -2.13 0.45
C CYS A 234 -15.90 -1.97 0.53
N ALA A 235 -16.57 -2.00 -0.62
CA ALA A 235 -18.02 -2.16 -0.66
C ALA A 235 -18.36 -3.60 -0.23
N ILE A 236 -18.62 -3.80 1.06
CA ILE A 236 -19.23 -5.04 1.55
C ILE A 236 -20.71 -4.96 1.20
N ILE A 237 -21.06 -5.45 0.02
CA ILE A 237 -22.45 -5.56 -0.43
C ILE A 237 -22.97 -6.91 0.08
N TYR A 238 -23.72 -6.89 1.17
CA TYR A 238 -24.54 -8.03 1.54
C TYR A 238 -25.66 -8.16 0.51
N ALA A 239 -25.82 -9.36 -0.07
CA ALA A 239 -27.04 -9.72 -0.79
C ALA A 239 -28.19 -9.75 0.23
N THR A 240 -28.78 -8.58 0.52
CA THR A 240 -29.96 -8.47 1.36
C THR A 240 -31.19 -8.67 0.48
N GLY A 241 -31.63 -9.92 0.40
CA GLY A 241 -33.02 -10.22 0.07
C GLY A 241 -33.89 -9.77 1.25
N GLU A 242 -34.58 -8.66 1.06
CA GLU A 242 -35.75 -8.16 1.80
C GLU A 242 -35.60 -7.89 3.32
N ARG A 243 -36.01 -6.68 3.73
CA ARG A 243 -36.00 -6.20 5.12
C ARG A 243 -36.88 -7.07 6.02
N PRO A 244 -36.42 -7.42 7.23
CA PRO A 244 -37.31 -7.53 8.38
C PRO A 244 -37.27 -6.20 9.15
N ALA A 245 -38.40 -5.50 9.19
CA ALA A 245 -38.63 -4.45 10.17
C ALA A 245 -38.64 -5.08 11.57
N LEU A 246 -37.90 -4.53 12.54
CA LEU A 246 -38.19 -4.75 13.96
C LEU A 246 -37.63 -3.62 14.84
N ASN A 247 -38.56 -2.99 15.55
CA ASN A 247 -38.43 -1.96 16.56
C ASN A 247 -37.31 -2.23 17.59
N THR A 248 -36.37 -1.30 17.75
CA THR A 248 -35.53 -1.22 18.95
C THR A 248 -36.21 -0.33 20.00
N LYS A 249 -36.94 -0.95 20.93
CA LYS A 249 -37.22 -0.31 22.23
C LYS A 249 -35.89 -0.22 23.00
N LYS A 250 -35.35 0.99 23.13
CA LYS A 250 -34.24 1.31 24.05
C LYS A 250 -34.68 1.00 25.48
N LYS A 251 -34.03 0.05 26.13
CA LYS A 251 -34.03 -0.09 27.59
C LYS A 251 -32.69 0.40 28.11
N ILE A 252 -32.69 1.64 28.60
CA ILE A 252 -31.58 2.21 29.38
C ILE A 252 -31.80 1.73 30.81
N GLU A 253 -30.96 0.83 31.31
CA GLU A 253 -30.84 0.61 32.75
C GLU A 253 -29.70 1.47 33.28
N ALA A 254 -30.08 2.59 33.88
CA ALA A 254 -29.29 3.28 34.88
C ALA A 254 -29.65 2.67 36.24
N LYS A 255 -28.65 2.19 37.00
CA LYS A 255 -28.72 2.24 38.47
C LYS A 255 -27.37 2.58 39.07
N HIS A 256 -27.35 3.77 39.65
CA HIS A 256 -26.42 4.27 40.63
C HIS A 256 -26.62 3.59 42.00
N PHE A 257 -25.58 3.74 42.81
CA PHE A 257 -25.52 3.95 44.26
C PHE A 257 -25.01 2.84 45.18
N ALA A 258 -24.04 3.29 45.98
CA ALA A 258 -23.28 2.68 47.04
C ALA A 258 -24.10 2.09 48.19
N ARG A 259 -23.51 1.11 48.86
CA ARG A 259 -23.08 1.22 50.26
C ARG A 259 -21.85 0.35 50.48
#